data_AF-V5IQI3-F1
#
_entry.id   AF-V5IQI3-F1
#
_cell.length_a   1.000
_cell.length_b   1.000
_cell.length_c   1.000
_cell.angle_alpha   90.00
_cell.angle_beta   90.00
_cell.angle_gamma   90.00
#
_symmetry.space_group_name_H-M   'P 1'
#
loop_
_entity.id
_entity.type
_entity.pdbx_description
1 polymer ?
#
loop_
_entity_poly.entity_id
_entity_poly.type
_entity_poly.pdbx_seq_one_letter_code
_entity_poly.pdbx_strand_id
1 'polypeptide(L)'
;MDQSVFRITKELSDLQKDSDLSLAVACRDVDVRNVKAMIIGPHETPYEFGFFEFAFVFNKDYPRRSPQVQATTTNDGRTRFNPNIYANGKVCLSILGTWRGERGEQWSAAQGLESILLSIQSLMSMNPYENEPGFEDAKEAQDQKNQKDYIQKIRHETIRISVVHRLEEYLGINPDGTFAPTSVSGEIASLGSGESDMDILDEESSVPFEPFKDLCKRRFLWYYDSYLAAVEKGKSEVKDNQSFVRMPFESLGNGMEGKFNYTELEKRLKVIKAALDAETEGWAAEGLQAKAQETTVAVNLQRQFEQVVEHFKRRDLAHSIELEDGNPFVWLVTYFGKPMTNLDGGLFRIRLCFSARFPEEQPRARFETKIFHHRIAADGTPCYFAPQNRREDVRTHLEAIIDALEEESPPYDPRTLVNPEAFKLFWGSADDRKMYNRRLRRSVQQSMEEF
;
A
#
# COMPACT_ATOMS: atom_id res chain seq x y z
N MET A 1 13.62 32.53 -6.21
CA MET A 1 12.83 31.33 -5.89
C MET A 1 12.18 31.53 -4.54
N ASP A 2 10.92 31.12 -4.42
CA ASP A 2 10.13 31.23 -3.20
C ASP A 2 10.69 30.31 -2.10
N GLN A 3 11.06 30.86 -0.94
CA GLN A 3 11.66 30.11 0.17
C GLN A 3 10.73 29.00 0.67
N SER A 4 9.40 29.20 0.60
CA SER A 4 8.43 28.19 1.02
C SER A 4 8.48 26.98 0.09
N VAL A 5 8.57 27.22 -1.22
CA VAL A 5 8.60 26.16 -2.24
C VAL A 5 9.85 25.31 -2.09
N PHE A 6 11.03 25.94 -1.92
CA PHE A 6 12.27 25.21 -1.69
C PHE A 6 12.19 24.30 -0.45
N ARG A 7 11.59 24.79 0.64
CA ARG A 7 11.39 23.99 1.85
C ARG A 7 10.47 22.79 1.60
N ILE A 8 9.35 22.98 0.91
CA ILE A 8 8.38 21.91 0.61
C ILE A 8 9.03 20.84 -0.29
N THR A 9 9.69 21.24 -1.38
CA THR A 9 10.35 20.31 -2.29
C THR A 9 11.43 19.49 -1.58
N LYS A 10 12.17 20.11 -0.66
CA LYS A 10 13.16 19.40 0.16
C LYS A 10 12.49 18.36 1.07
N GLU A 11 11.45 18.74 1.81
CA GLU A 11 10.73 17.81 2.69
C GLU A 11 10.11 16.64 1.93
N LEU A 12 9.54 16.89 0.74
CA LEU A 12 9.02 15.83 -0.14
C LEU A 12 10.13 14.89 -0.61
N SER A 13 11.27 15.44 -1.04
CA SER A 13 12.41 14.62 -1.48
C SER A 13 12.99 13.79 -0.33
N ASP A 14 13.05 14.34 0.87
CA ASP A 14 13.55 13.64 2.05
C ASP A 14 12.60 12.49 2.45
N LEU A 15 11.28 12.72 2.45
CA LEU A 15 10.27 11.69 2.67
C LEU A 15 10.25 10.60 1.59
N GLN A 16 10.50 10.96 0.33
CA GLN A 16 10.60 9.99 -0.78
C GLN A 16 11.91 9.19 -0.76
N LYS A 17 12.95 9.69 -0.10
CA LYS A 17 14.18 8.91 0.15
C LYS A 17 14.01 7.97 1.33
N ASP A 18 13.19 8.36 2.31
CA ASP A 18 12.90 7.50 3.44
C ASP A 18 12.17 6.23 2.98
N SER A 19 12.49 5.14 3.66
CA SER A 19 11.97 3.80 3.43
C SER A 19 10.73 3.51 4.28
N ASP A 20 10.16 4.51 4.95
CA ASP A 20 8.95 4.33 5.75
C ASP A 20 7.80 3.79 4.89
N LEU A 21 7.51 2.50 5.06
CA LEU A 21 6.49 1.80 4.30
C LEU A 21 5.07 2.29 4.59
N SER A 22 4.90 3.02 5.69
CA SER A 22 3.61 3.51 6.18
C SER A 22 3.25 4.90 5.68
N LEU A 23 4.21 5.68 5.17
CA LEU A 23 4.00 7.04 4.70
C LEU A 23 4.28 7.15 3.20
N ALA A 24 3.39 7.79 2.46
CA ALA A 24 3.62 8.14 1.06
C ALA A 24 3.16 9.56 0.79
N VAL A 25 3.92 10.31 -0.01
CA VAL A 25 3.63 11.70 -0.37
C VAL A 25 3.82 11.94 -1.86
N ALA A 26 2.95 12.76 -2.44
CA ALA A 26 3.02 13.15 -3.83
C ALA A 26 2.36 14.51 -4.07
N CYS A 27 2.88 15.27 -5.02
CA CYS A 27 2.28 16.49 -5.55
C CYS A 27 2.42 16.51 -7.07
N ARG A 28 1.65 17.37 -7.73
CA ARG A 28 1.89 17.66 -9.15
C ARG A 28 3.06 18.64 -9.26
N ASP A 29 3.87 18.53 -10.31
CA ASP A 29 5.00 19.45 -10.54
C ASP A 29 4.53 20.91 -10.72
N VAL A 30 3.35 21.08 -11.32
CA VAL A 30 2.70 22.38 -11.50
C VAL A 30 2.16 22.99 -10.19
N ASP A 31 2.02 22.17 -9.13
CA ASP A 31 1.39 22.59 -7.88
C ASP A 31 1.99 21.91 -6.64
N VAL A 32 3.24 22.29 -6.34
CA VAL A 32 3.99 21.80 -5.16
C VAL A 32 3.39 22.23 -3.81
N ARG A 33 2.40 23.14 -3.79
CA ARG A 33 1.74 23.61 -2.55
C ARG A 33 0.54 22.75 -2.17
N ASN A 34 0.05 21.92 -3.09
CA ASN A 34 -1.01 20.96 -2.83
C ASN A 34 -0.41 19.56 -2.86
N VAL A 35 -0.25 18.98 -1.67
CA VAL A 35 0.36 17.66 -1.49
C VAL A 35 -0.72 16.69 -1.07
N LYS A 36 -0.77 15.52 -1.71
CA LYS A 36 -1.48 14.35 -1.22
C LYS A 36 -0.51 13.53 -0.38
N ALA A 37 -1.00 13.03 0.75
CA ALA A 37 -0.27 12.10 1.59
C ALA A 37 -1.15 10.90 1.92
N MET A 38 -0.54 9.75 2.13
CA MET A 38 -1.21 8.54 2.58
C MET A 38 -0.49 7.96 3.78
N ILE A 39 -1.27 7.58 4.78
CA ILE A 39 -0.84 6.85 5.97
C ILE A 39 -1.44 5.46 5.91
N ILE A 40 -0.60 4.43 5.93
CA ILE A 40 -1.03 3.05 6.15
C ILE A 40 -1.26 2.89 7.66
N GLY A 41 -2.45 2.44 8.03
CA GLY A 41 -2.83 2.33 9.43
C GLY A 41 -1.92 1.36 10.21
N PRO A 42 -1.53 1.70 11.45
CA PRO A 42 -0.54 0.91 12.20
C PRO A 42 -1.02 -0.51 12.52
N HIS A 43 -0.09 -1.46 12.53
CA HIS A 43 -0.33 -2.84 12.96
C HIS A 43 -0.84 -2.89 14.41
N GLU A 44 -1.68 -3.88 14.73
CA GLU A 44 -2.30 -4.07 16.07
C GLU A 44 -3.27 -2.96 16.49
N THR A 45 -3.76 -2.17 15.54
CA THR A 45 -4.77 -1.13 15.78
C THR A 45 -6.03 -1.43 14.96
N PRO A 46 -7.20 -0.86 15.28
CA PRO A 46 -8.36 -1.00 14.41
C PRO A 46 -8.20 -0.32 13.04
N TYR A 47 -7.08 0.36 12.79
CA TYR A 47 -6.71 0.97 11.52
C TYR A 47 -5.80 0.07 10.66
N GLU A 48 -5.37 -1.06 11.20
CA GLU A 48 -4.34 -1.93 10.64
C GLU A 48 -4.44 -2.10 9.12
N PHE A 49 -3.36 -1.68 8.44
CA PHE A 49 -3.16 -1.76 6.99
C PHE A 49 -4.21 -1.04 6.14
N GLY A 50 -5.05 -0.18 6.71
CA GLY A 50 -5.97 0.69 5.97
C GLY A 50 -5.27 1.84 5.26
N PHE A 51 -5.82 2.33 4.14
CA PHE A 51 -5.26 3.43 3.35
C PHE A 51 -5.94 4.77 3.66
N PHE A 52 -5.32 5.58 4.52
CA PHE A 52 -5.85 6.88 4.94
C PHE A 52 -5.17 8.01 4.19
N GLU A 53 -5.90 8.69 3.31
CA GLU A 53 -5.38 9.80 2.51
C GLU A 53 -5.72 11.16 3.15
N PHE A 54 -4.78 12.09 3.01
CA PHE A 54 -4.83 13.43 3.55
C PHE A 54 -4.38 14.42 2.47
N ALA A 55 -5.12 15.52 2.35
CA ALA A 55 -4.77 16.67 1.51
C ALA A 55 -4.09 17.74 2.36
N PHE A 56 -2.93 18.21 1.91
CA PHE A 56 -2.15 19.27 2.52
C PHE A 56 -2.12 20.49 1.61
N VAL A 57 -2.44 21.67 2.17
CA VAL A 57 -2.36 22.95 1.48
C VAL A 57 -1.35 23.85 2.20
N PHE A 58 -0.22 24.10 1.54
CA PHE A 58 0.85 24.97 2.04
C PHE A 58 0.63 26.41 1.58
N ASN A 59 0.52 27.33 2.55
CA ASN A 59 0.42 28.76 2.25
C ASN A 59 1.80 29.39 1.97
N LYS A 60 1.81 30.64 1.50
CA LYS A 60 3.04 31.41 1.23
C LYS A 60 3.87 31.71 2.49
N ASP A 61 3.26 31.61 3.67
CA ASP A 61 3.92 31.86 4.96
C ASP A 61 4.64 30.61 5.50
N TYR A 62 4.55 29.45 4.85
CA TYR A 62 5.24 28.23 5.28
C TYR A 62 6.78 28.41 5.27
N PRO A 63 7.52 27.99 6.32
CA PRO A 63 7.10 27.21 7.51
C PRO A 63 6.75 28.06 8.75
N ARG A 64 6.53 29.38 8.63
CA ARG A 64 6.12 30.21 9.78
C ARG A 64 4.71 29.87 10.26
N ARG A 65 3.83 29.46 9.36
CA ARG A 65 2.50 28.91 9.66
C ARG A 65 2.43 27.45 9.23
N SER A 66 1.68 26.65 9.97
CA SER A 66 1.40 25.26 9.61
C SER A 66 0.63 25.19 8.28
N PRO A 67 0.75 24.08 7.53
CA PRO A 67 -0.14 23.80 6.41
C PRO A 67 -1.57 23.54 6.92
N GLN A 68 -2.55 23.68 6.03
CA GLN A 68 -3.89 23.15 6.27
C GLN A 68 -3.90 21.67 5.90
N VAL A 69 -4.58 20.86 6.71
CA VAL A 69 -4.66 19.40 6.51
C VAL A 69 -6.11 18.96 6.58
N GLN A 70 -6.53 18.14 5.61
CA GLN A 70 -7.85 17.53 5.57
C GLN A 70 -7.75 16.04 5.26
N ALA A 71 -8.38 15.19 6.07
CA ALA A 71 -8.56 13.78 5.74
C ALA A 71 -9.58 13.63 4.61
N THR A 72 -9.23 12.86 3.58
CA THR A 72 -10.10 12.62 2.42
C THR A 72 -10.79 11.26 2.47
N THR A 73 -10.17 10.26 3.12
CA THR A 73 -10.81 8.98 3.42
C THR A 73 -11.89 9.17 4.49
N THR A 74 -13.09 9.64 4.11
CA THR A 74 -14.18 10.00 5.05
C THR A 74 -15.57 9.50 4.64
N ASN A 75 -15.68 8.75 3.54
CA ASN A 75 -16.96 8.24 3.02
C ASN A 75 -17.98 9.39 2.83
N ASP A 76 -17.58 10.41 2.05
CA ASP A 76 -18.36 11.61 1.76
C ASP A 76 -18.90 12.33 2.99
N GLY A 77 -18.05 12.52 4.01
CA GLY A 77 -18.44 13.23 5.20
C GLY A 77 -19.18 12.39 6.25
N ARG A 78 -19.25 11.06 6.11
CA ARG A 78 -20.09 10.18 6.96
C ARG A 78 -19.32 9.36 7.98
N THR A 79 -18.02 9.16 7.78
CA THR A 79 -17.21 8.26 8.63
C THR A 79 -16.22 9.07 9.46
N ARG A 80 -16.42 9.04 10.78
CA ARG A 80 -15.49 9.59 11.78
C ARG A 80 -14.52 8.50 12.23
N PHE A 81 -13.34 8.45 11.61
CA PHE A 81 -12.35 7.41 11.89
C PHE A 81 -11.71 7.52 13.27
N ASN A 82 -11.63 8.70 13.86
CA ASN A 82 -11.00 8.91 15.16
C ASN A 82 -11.62 10.13 15.85
N PRO A 83 -11.58 10.24 17.20
CA PRO A 83 -11.98 11.47 17.86
C PRO A 83 -11.35 12.74 17.31
N ASN A 84 -10.11 12.62 16.83
CA ASN A 84 -9.32 13.68 16.22
C ASN A 84 -9.36 13.72 14.68
N ILE A 85 -10.02 12.77 14.02
CA ILE A 85 -10.20 12.72 12.56
C ILE A 85 -11.70 12.70 12.24
N TYR A 86 -12.22 13.89 11.98
CA TYR A 86 -13.65 14.16 11.92
C TYR A 86 -14.22 13.65 10.59
N ALA A 87 -15.53 13.41 10.56
CA ALA A 87 -16.22 12.98 9.35
C ALA A 87 -16.09 14.00 8.20
N ASN A 88 -16.08 15.31 8.49
CA ASN A 88 -15.85 16.36 7.49
C ASN A 88 -14.38 16.50 7.04
N GLY A 89 -13.49 15.62 7.50
CA GLY A 89 -12.07 15.63 7.19
C GLY A 89 -11.21 16.51 8.08
N LYS A 90 -11.78 17.24 9.06
CA LYS A 90 -10.98 18.05 9.98
C LYS A 90 -10.07 17.14 10.84
N VAL A 91 -8.78 17.48 10.88
CA VAL A 91 -7.78 16.84 11.74
C VAL A 91 -7.47 17.74 12.94
N CYS A 92 -7.64 17.23 14.15
CA CYS A 92 -7.41 17.95 15.40
C CYS A 92 -6.04 17.59 16.01
N LEU A 93 -5.05 18.47 15.81
CA LEU A 93 -3.69 18.36 16.34
C LEU A 93 -3.22 19.72 16.88
N SER A 94 -2.48 19.71 17.99
CA SER A 94 -1.90 20.90 18.60
C SER A 94 -0.92 21.61 17.65
N ILE A 95 -0.09 20.84 16.95
CA ILE A 95 0.86 21.35 15.94
C ILE A 95 0.18 21.93 14.70
N LEU A 96 -1.12 21.70 14.49
CA LEU A 96 -1.90 22.34 13.43
C LEU A 96 -2.73 23.53 13.95
N GLY A 97 -2.67 23.82 15.25
CA GLY A 97 -3.50 24.83 15.90
C GLY A 97 -5.00 24.48 15.93
N THR A 98 -5.35 23.23 15.62
CA THR A 98 -6.74 22.73 15.60
C THR A 98 -7.12 22.02 16.89
N TRP A 99 -6.17 21.88 17.83
CA TRP A 99 -6.37 21.32 19.16
C TRP A 99 -5.58 22.09 20.22
N ARG A 100 -5.97 21.92 21.49
CA ARG A 100 -5.21 22.45 22.63
C ARG A 100 -3.84 21.76 22.72
N GLY A 101 -2.81 22.51 23.04
CA GLY A 101 -1.46 21.98 23.27
C GLY A 101 -0.73 22.83 24.30
N GLU A 102 0.17 22.22 25.06
CA GLU A 102 1.02 22.89 26.01
C GLU A 102 2.08 23.76 25.32
N ARG A 103 2.81 24.55 26.11
CA ARG A 103 3.93 25.35 25.58
C ARG A 103 4.99 24.41 25.02
N GLY A 104 5.22 24.48 23.71
CA GLY A 104 6.17 23.63 22.99
C GLY A 104 5.52 22.54 22.14
N GLU A 105 4.23 22.28 22.32
CA GLU A 105 3.46 21.30 21.52
C GLU A 105 2.71 21.95 20.35
N GLN A 106 2.85 23.26 20.19
CA GLN A 106 2.25 24.04 19.11
C GLN A 106 3.19 24.12 17.90
N TRP A 107 2.66 24.52 16.75
CA TRP A 107 3.44 24.68 15.52
C TRP A 107 4.71 25.51 15.75
N SER A 108 5.83 25.01 15.23
CA SER A 108 7.05 25.77 15.07
C SER A 108 7.67 25.49 13.71
N ALA A 109 8.43 26.43 13.16
CA ALA A 109 9.11 26.27 11.86
C ALA A 109 10.18 25.16 11.84
N ALA A 110 10.47 24.54 12.99
CA ALA A 110 11.30 23.35 13.09
C ALA A 110 10.56 22.08 12.68
N GLN A 111 9.23 22.07 12.82
CA GLN A 111 8.36 20.98 12.35
C GLN A 111 8.20 21.04 10.83
N GLY A 112 7.74 19.95 10.24
CA GLY A 112 7.49 19.80 8.81
C GLY A 112 6.44 18.76 8.47
N LEU A 113 6.30 18.42 7.20
CA LEU A 113 5.33 17.46 6.68
C LEU A 113 5.43 16.11 7.41
N GLU A 114 6.64 15.56 7.55
CA GLU A 114 6.88 14.29 8.24
C GLU A 114 6.35 14.30 9.68
N SER A 115 6.70 15.32 10.47
CA SER A 115 6.25 15.44 11.87
C SER A 115 4.72 15.52 12.00
N ILE A 116 4.03 16.12 11.01
CA ILE A 116 2.57 16.15 10.98
C ILE A 116 2.03 14.74 10.69
N LEU A 117 2.58 14.05 9.69
CA LEU A 117 2.16 12.70 9.33
C LEU A 117 2.36 11.71 10.48
N LEU A 118 3.51 11.75 11.16
CA LEU A 118 3.78 10.96 12.35
C LEU A 118 2.81 11.29 13.50
N SER A 119 2.46 12.56 13.67
CA SER A 119 1.46 12.99 14.67
C SER A 119 0.04 12.53 14.34
N ILE A 120 -0.31 12.43 13.05
CA ILE A 120 -1.61 11.87 12.64
C ILE A 120 -1.60 10.35 12.85
N GLN A 121 -0.51 9.68 12.48
CA GLN A 121 -0.37 8.24 12.66
C GLN A 121 -0.43 7.84 14.15
N SER A 122 0.12 8.64 15.06
CA SER A 122 0.05 8.35 16.50
C SER A 122 -1.38 8.43 17.08
N LEU A 123 -2.29 9.19 16.44
CA LEU A 123 -3.71 9.18 16.80
C LEU A 123 -4.39 7.84 16.46
N MET A 124 -3.85 7.08 15.50
CA MET A 124 -4.37 5.79 15.08
C MET A 124 -3.96 4.68 16.08
N SER A 125 -4.31 4.86 17.35
CA SER A 125 -3.92 3.99 18.47
C SER A 125 -4.74 2.70 18.53
N MET A 126 -4.29 1.74 19.35
CA MET A 126 -5.03 0.51 19.67
C MET A 126 -6.42 0.79 20.26
N ASN A 127 -6.54 1.85 21.07
CA ASN A 127 -7.79 2.25 21.71
C ASN A 127 -8.15 3.70 21.35
N PRO A 128 -8.71 3.95 20.16
CA PRO A 128 -9.01 5.31 19.72
C PRO A 128 -10.13 5.99 20.53
N TYR A 129 -10.83 5.26 21.41
CA TYR A 129 -11.82 5.84 22.33
C TYR A 129 -11.16 6.79 23.34
N GLU A 130 -9.94 6.48 23.79
CA GLU A 130 -9.18 7.28 24.76
C GLU A 130 -8.71 8.63 24.20
N ASN A 131 -8.76 8.79 22.88
CA ASN A 131 -8.40 10.06 22.24
C ASN A 131 -9.46 11.15 22.44
N GLU A 132 -10.67 10.81 22.87
CA GLU A 132 -11.72 11.80 23.14
C GLU A 132 -11.45 12.50 24.50
N PRO A 133 -11.48 13.84 24.57
CA PRO A 133 -11.36 14.58 25.82
C PRO A 133 -12.30 14.09 26.92
N GLY A 134 -11.73 13.81 28.08
CA GLY A 134 -12.48 13.32 29.25
C GLY A 134 -12.63 11.81 29.30
N PHE A 135 -12.10 11.08 28.32
CA PHE A 135 -12.12 9.61 28.25
C PHE A 135 -10.72 8.98 28.33
N GLU A 136 -9.68 9.76 28.63
CA GLU A 136 -8.27 9.32 28.65
C GLU A 136 -8.01 8.23 29.71
N ASP A 137 -8.71 8.30 30.85
CA ASP A 137 -8.59 7.36 31.98
C ASP A 137 -9.87 6.53 32.19
N ALA A 138 -10.71 6.42 31.16
CA ALA A 138 -11.99 5.73 31.20
C ALA A 138 -11.82 4.24 31.52
N LYS A 139 -12.18 3.83 32.74
CA LYS A 139 -11.92 2.47 33.28
C LYS A 139 -13.16 1.78 33.82
N GLU A 140 -14.31 2.45 33.81
CA GLU A 140 -15.56 1.84 34.28
C GLU A 140 -15.97 0.67 33.38
N ALA A 141 -16.80 -0.24 33.91
CA ALA A 141 -17.25 -1.41 33.14
C ALA A 141 -18.00 -0.99 31.85
N GLN A 142 -18.71 0.13 31.87
CA GLN A 142 -19.37 0.69 30.70
C GLN A 142 -18.37 1.25 29.68
N ASP A 143 -17.27 1.86 30.14
CA ASP A 143 -16.23 2.37 29.25
C ASP A 143 -15.52 1.24 28.53
N GLN A 144 -15.19 0.15 29.24
CA GLN A 144 -14.56 -1.02 28.60
C GLN A 144 -15.45 -1.60 27.49
N LYS A 145 -16.77 -1.60 27.70
CA LYS A 145 -17.73 -2.00 26.68
C LYS A 145 -17.73 -1.02 25.50
N ASN A 146 -17.78 0.28 25.76
CA ASN A 146 -17.77 1.32 24.73
C ASN A 146 -16.46 1.29 23.91
N GLN A 147 -15.31 1.12 24.57
CA GLN A 147 -14.00 0.96 23.92
C GLN A 147 -14.02 -0.22 22.96
N LYS A 148 -14.49 -1.38 23.41
CA LYS A 148 -14.63 -2.58 22.57
C LYS A 148 -15.55 -2.31 21.36
N ASP A 149 -16.73 -1.75 21.61
CA ASP A 149 -17.71 -1.46 20.56
C ASP A 149 -17.16 -0.43 19.55
N TYR A 150 -16.40 0.57 20.01
CA TYR A 150 -15.75 1.56 19.15
C TYR A 150 -14.63 0.94 18.31
N ILE A 151 -13.75 0.13 18.91
CA ILE A 151 -12.68 -0.60 18.20
C ILE A 151 -13.27 -1.48 17.10
N GLN A 152 -14.35 -2.21 17.38
CA GLN A 152 -15.05 -3.03 16.38
C GLN A 152 -15.58 -2.19 15.23
N LYS A 153 -16.20 -1.04 15.55
CA LYS A 153 -16.73 -0.09 14.58
C LYS A 153 -15.64 0.45 13.65
N ILE A 154 -14.51 0.91 14.21
CA ILE A 154 -13.38 1.43 13.45
C ILE A 154 -12.78 0.32 12.57
N ARG A 155 -12.55 -0.89 13.09
CA ARG A 155 -12.00 -2.02 12.31
C ARG A 155 -12.84 -2.33 11.07
N HIS A 156 -14.16 -2.37 11.23
CA HIS A 156 -15.07 -2.62 10.11
C HIS A 156 -14.97 -1.52 9.05
N GLU A 157 -15.02 -0.25 9.47
CA GLU A 157 -15.00 0.89 8.57
C GLU A 157 -13.63 1.10 7.91
N THR A 158 -12.53 0.74 8.58
CA THR A 158 -11.19 0.68 8.01
C THR A 158 -11.18 -0.25 6.80
N ILE A 159 -11.61 -1.51 6.96
CA ILE A 159 -11.64 -2.47 5.85
C ILE A 159 -12.62 -2.00 4.77
N ARG A 160 -13.83 -1.60 5.14
CA ARG A 160 -14.89 -1.23 4.19
C ARG A 160 -14.54 -0.03 3.32
N ILE A 161 -14.01 1.04 3.92
CA ILE A 161 -13.84 2.33 3.23
C ILE A 161 -12.40 2.50 2.78
N SER A 162 -11.45 2.36 3.70
CA SER A 162 -10.05 2.69 3.41
C SER A 162 -9.41 1.66 2.47
N VAL A 163 -9.91 0.42 2.47
CA VAL A 163 -9.40 -0.68 1.62
C VAL A 163 -10.37 -1.01 0.49
N VAL A 164 -11.54 -1.56 0.83
CA VAL A 164 -12.46 -2.14 -0.15
C VAL A 164 -13.02 -1.09 -1.11
N HIS A 165 -13.69 -0.04 -0.59
CA HIS A 165 -14.28 1.00 -1.44
C HIS A 165 -13.24 1.67 -2.35
N ARG A 166 -12.07 2.02 -1.79
CA ARG A 166 -10.96 2.62 -2.55
C ARG A 166 -10.48 1.73 -3.70
N LEU A 167 -10.28 0.44 -3.46
CA LEU A 167 -9.82 -0.48 -4.50
C LEU A 167 -10.91 -0.78 -5.53
N GLU A 168 -12.17 -0.81 -5.13
CA GLU A 168 -13.29 -0.90 -6.05
C GLU A 168 -13.35 0.31 -6.98
N GLU A 169 -13.17 1.53 -6.47
CA GLU A 169 -13.06 2.75 -7.30
C GLU A 169 -11.90 2.64 -8.29
N TYR A 170 -10.71 2.24 -7.84
CA TYR A 170 -9.53 2.11 -8.70
C TYR A 170 -9.65 1.03 -9.78
N LEU A 171 -10.43 -0.02 -9.52
CA LEU A 171 -10.65 -1.15 -10.42
C LEU A 171 -11.97 -1.05 -11.20
N GLY A 172 -12.77 -0.01 -10.95
CA GLY A 172 -14.10 0.14 -11.54
C GLY A 172 -15.06 -1.00 -11.17
N ILE A 173 -14.98 -1.52 -9.94
CA ILE A 173 -15.85 -2.60 -9.45
C ILE A 173 -17.06 -1.97 -8.76
N ASN A 174 -18.27 -2.33 -9.21
CA ASN A 174 -19.52 -1.94 -8.57
C ASN A 174 -19.74 -2.76 -7.28
N PRO A 175 -20.55 -2.25 -6.32
CA PRO A 175 -20.84 -2.97 -5.07
C PRO A 175 -21.50 -4.35 -5.24
N ASP A 176 -22.10 -4.64 -6.40
CA ASP A 176 -22.68 -5.95 -6.72
C ASP A 176 -21.63 -6.97 -7.24
N GLY A 177 -20.38 -6.52 -7.42
CA GLY A 177 -19.27 -7.30 -7.96
C GLY A 177 -19.17 -7.26 -9.48
N THR A 178 -20.00 -6.47 -10.17
CA THR A 178 -19.87 -6.23 -11.62
C THR A 178 -18.82 -5.16 -11.91
N PHE A 179 -18.29 -5.12 -13.12
CA PHE A 179 -17.41 -4.04 -13.55
C PHE A 179 -18.25 -2.91 -14.14
N ALA A 180 -17.95 -1.67 -13.77
CA ALA A 180 -18.47 -0.49 -14.45
C ALA A 180 -18.12 -0.59 -15.94
N PRO A 181 -19.04 -0.27 -16.86
CA PRO A 181 -18.74 -0.29 -18.28
C PRO A 181 -17.55 0.63 -18.53
N THR A 182 -16.43 0.05 -18.97
CA THR A 182 -15.25 0.79 -19.36
C THR A 182 -15.69 1.81 -20.39
N SER A 183 -15.52 3.11 -20.11
CA SER A 183 -15.52 4.12 -21.15
C SER A 183 -14.28 3.87 -22.00
N VAL A 184 -14.40 2.96 -22.97
CA VAL A 184 -13.44 2.75 -24.05
C VAL A 184 -13.50 3.99 -24.93
N SER A 185 -12.78 5.04 -24.53
CA SER A 185 -12.40 6.20 -25.35
C SER A 185 -11.60 7.16 -24.49
N GLY A 186 -10.26 7.12 -24.60
CA GLY A 186 -9.44 8.15 -23.97
C GLY A 186 -7.93 7.97 -24.11
N GLU A 187 -7.38 6.75 -24.02
CA GLU A 187 -5.93 6.60 -23.81
C GLU A 187 -5.12 6.08 -25.01
N ILE A 188 -5.72 5.89 -26.20
CA ILE A 188 -4.97 5.45 -27.41
C ILE A 188 -5.34 6.29 -28.66
N ALA A 189 -5.39 7.62 -28.55
CA ALA A 189 -5.59 8.45 -29.73
C ALA A 189 -4.94 9.85 -29.61
N SER A 190 -3.60 9.94 -29.68
CA SER A 190 -2.94 11.16 -30.21
C SER A 190 -1.48 11.00 -30.67
N LEU A 191 -1.07 9.84 -31.19
CA LEU A 191 0.16 9.76 -31.99
C LEU A 191 -0.21 9.68 -33.48
N GLY A 192 -0.60 10.83 -34.04
CA GLY A 192 -1.00 10.95 -35.44
C GLY A 192 -1.11 12.41 -35.91
N SER A 193 0.03 12.97 -36.32
CA SER A 193 0.23 14.07 -37.27
C SER A 193 -0.84 15.18 -37.40
N GLY A 194 -0.49 16.39 -36.98
CA GLY A 194 -1.14 17.63 -37.41
C GLY A 194 -0.56 18.85 -36.71
N GLU A 195 0.21 19.67 -37.43
CA GLU A 195 0.70 20.96 -36.95
C GLU A 195 -0.48 21.91 -36.64
N SER A 196 -0.66 22.28 -35.37
CA SER A 196 -1.30 23.54 -35.00
C SER A 196 -0.88 23.96 -33.59
N ASP A 197 -0.01 24.97 -33.50
CA ASP A 197 0.30 25.72 -32.29
C ASP A 197 -0.94 26.51 -31.83
N MET A 198 -1.77 25.93 -30.95
CA MET A 198 -2.62 26.67 -30.01
C MET A 198 -3.26 25.71 -28.97
N ASP A 199 -3.11 26.02 -27.69
CA ASP A 199 -3.86 25.52 -26.52
C ASP A 199 -3.58 24.10 -25.97
N ILE A 200 -2.31 23.78 -25.66
CA ILE A 200 -1.90 22.59 -24.88
C ILE A 200 -1.79 22.92 -23.37
N LEU A 201 -2.80 23.56 -22.76
CA LEU A 201 -2.75 23.88 -21.32
C LEU A 201 -3.94 23.36 -20.51
N ASP A 202 -5.00 22.83 -21.13
CA ASP A 202 -6.23 22.45 -20.40
C ASP A 202 -6.48 20.93 -20.26
N GLU A 203 -5.83 20.06 -21.04
CA GLU A 203 -6.11 18.61 -20.99
C GLU A 203 -5.54 17.90 -19.74
N GLU A 204 -4.38 18.32 -19.21
CA GLU A 204 -3.78 17.74 -17.98
C GLU A 204 -4.60 18.02 -16.71
N SER A 205 -5.48 19.01 -16.75
CA SER A 205 -6.34 19.36 -15.61
C SER A 205 -7.50 18.37 -15.40
N SER A 206 -7.87 17.63 -16.45
CA SER A 206 -9.03 16.73 -16.45
C SER A 206 -8.72 15.31 -15.94
N VAL A 207 -7.45 14.90 -15.94
CA VAL A 207 -7.02 13.58 -15.45
C VAL A 207 -6.97 13.57 -13.91
N PRO A 208 -7.71 12.66 -13.23
CA PRO A 208 -7.66 12.52 -11.78
C PRO A 208 -6.24 12.27 -11.27
N PHE A 209 -5.80 13.04 -10.28
CA PHE A 209 -4.49 12.82 -9.63
C PHE A 209 -4.58 11.72 -8.58
N GLU A 210 -4.22 10.50 -8.99
CA GLU A 210 -4.25 9.28 -8.17
C GLU A 210 -2.84 8.72 -7.90
N PRO A 211 -1.93 9.46 -7.24
CA PRO A 211 -0.52 9.07 -7.10
C PRO A 211 -0.29 7.78 -6.29
N PHE A 212 -1.32 7.32 -5.59
CA PHE A 212 -1.25 6.16 -4.70
C PHE A 212 -1.97 4.92 -5.27
N LYS A 213 -2.51 4.99 -6.50
CA LYS A 213 -3.29 3.91 -7.10
C LYS A 213 -2.55 2.58 -7.12
N ASP A 214 -1.38 2.55 -7.77
CA ASP A 214 -0.56 1.34 -7.84
C ASP A 214 -0.02 0.92 -6.47
N LEU A 215 0.31 1.89 -5.60
CA LEU A 215 0.77 1.62 -4.24
C LEU A 215 -0.30 0.87 -3.43
N CYS A 216 -1.56 1.31 -3.45
CA CYS A 216 -2.67 0.63 -2.80
C CYS A 216 -2.87 -0.78 -3.35
N LYS A 217 -2.84 -0.96 -4.69
CA LYS A 217 -2.97 -2.28 -5.33
C LYS A 217 -1.88 -3.25 -4.86
N ARG A 218 -0.62 -2.81 -4.82
CA ARG A 218 0.50 -3.63 -4.34
C ARG A 218 0.40 -3.98 -2.86
N ARG A 219 0.13 -2.98 -2.01
CA ARG A 219 -0.01 -3.18 -0.56
C ARG A 219 -1.21 -4.03 -0.22
N PHE A 220 -2.28 -3.97 -1.01
CA PHE A 220 -3.41 -4.87 -0.84
C PHE A 220 -3.01 -6.34 -1.00
N LEU A 221 -2.22 -6.67 -2.02
CA LEU A 221 -1.74 -8.05 -2.23
C LEU A 221 -0.87 -8.52 -1.05
N TRP A 222 -0.10 -7.63 -0.45
CA TRP A 222 0.72 -7.92 0.73
C TRP A 222 -0.12 -8.21 1.96
N TYR A 223 -1.14 -7.40 2.22
CA TYR A 223 -1.93 -7.47 3.45
C TYR A 223 -3.24 -8.28 3.32
N TYR A 224 -3.43 -8.95 2.18
CA TYR A 224 -4.65 -9.70 1.88
C TYR A 224 -5.03 -10.70 2.99
N ASP A 225 -4.06 -11.52 3.43
CA ASP A 225 -4.28 -12.49 4.51
C ASP A 225 -4.59 -11.81 5.86
N SER A 226 -3.98 -10.65 6.13
CA SER A 226 -4.26 -9.85 7.33
C SER A 226 -5.69 -9.30 7.31
N TYR A 227 -6.19 -8.85 6.16
CA TYR A 227 -7.58 -8.42 6.03
C TYR A 227 -8.56 -9.57 6.25
N LEU A 228 -8.29 -10.76 5.70
CA LEU A 228 -9.12 -11.94 5.95
C LEU A 228 -9.12 -12.36 7.42
N ALA A 229 -7.96 -12.30 8.09
CA ALA A 229 -7.87 -12.57 9.53
C ALA A 229 -8.67 -11.55 10.36
N ALA A 230 -8.62 -10.27 9.99
CA ALA A 230 -9.39 -9.21 10.65
C ALA A 230 -10.91 -9.38 10.43
N VAL A 231 -11.32 -9.82 9.23
CA VAL A 231 -12.72 -10.17 8.92
C VAL A 231 -13.19 -11.35 9.77
N GLU A 232 -12.39 -12.42 9.87
CA GLU A 232 -12.76 -13.59 10.67
C GLU A 232 -12.88 -13.24 12.16
N LYS A 233 -11.94 -12.45 12.68
CA LYS A 233 -12.05 -11.88 14.03
C LYS A 233 -13.33 -11.07 14.19
N GLY A 234 -13.67 -10.22 13.21
CA GLY A 234 -14.92 -9.47 13.18
C GLY A 234 -16.16 -10.36 13.25
N LYS A 235 -16.23 -11.42 12.43
CA LYS A 235 -17.34 -12.39 12.44
C LYS A 235 -17.50 -13.12 13.77
N SER A 236 -16.40 -13.37 14.48
CA SER A 236 -16.43 -13.99 15.81
C SER A 236 -16.98 -13.04 16.90
N GLU A 237 -16.91 -11.73 16.66
CA GLU A 237 -17.17 -10.69 17.65
C GLU A 237 -18.57 -10.05 17.49
N VAL A 238 -19.10 -9.96 16.27
CA VAL A 238 -20.38 -9.30 15.94
C VAL A 238 -21.16 -10.07 14.87
N LYS A 239 -22.47 -9.78 14.75
CA LYS A 239 -23.33 -10.39 13.71
C LYS A 239 -23.51 -9.47 12.52
N ASP A 240 -23.68 -10.05 11.33
CA ASP A 240 -24.11 -9.28 10.15
C ASP A 240 -25.45 -8.58 10.40
N ASN A 241 -25.60 -7.38 9.83
CA ASN A 241 -26.70 -6.45 10.03
C ASN A 241 -26.87 -5.89 11.45
N GLN A 242 -25.98 -6.23 12.40
CA GLN A 242 -25.95 -5.60 13.71
C GLN A 242 -25.57 -4.12 13.58
N SER A 243 -26.40 -3.22 14.09
CA SER A 243 -26.14 -1.79 14.07
C SER A 243 -24.95 -1.41 14.96
N PHE A 244 -24.20 -0.41 14.53
CA PHE A 244 -23.15 0.21 15.33
C PHE A 244 -23.72 0.80 16.62
N VAL A 245 -23.02 0.56 17.73
CA VAL A 245 -23.35 1.19 19.01
C VAL A 245 -22.90 2.64 18.95
N ARG A 246 -23.79 3.56 19.35
CA ARG A 246 -23.49 4.99 19.43
C ARG A 246 -22.65 5.27 20.68
N MET A 247 -21.52 5.93 20.51
CA MET A 247 -20.63 6.29 21.61
C MET A 247 -21.17 7.52 22.37
N PRO A 248 -20.83 7.70 23.66
CA PRO A 248 -21.29 8.83 24.46
C PRO A 248 -20.96 10.21 23.86
N PHE A 249 -19.83 10.30 23.15
CA PHE A 249 -19.35 11.53 22.50
C PHE A 249 -19.90 11.74 21.07
N GLU A 250 -20.66 10.79 20.53
CA GLU A 250 -21.28 10.92 19.20
C GLU A 250 -22.60 11.71 19.29
N SER A 251 -22.68 12.85 18.62
CA SER A 251 -23.86 13.73 18.58
C SER A 251 -24.48 13.80 17.17
N LEU A 252 -25.63 14.48 17.03
CA LEU A 252 -26.25 14.73 15.72
C LEU A 252 -25.27 15.53 14.83
N GLY A 253 -24.86 14.96 13.70
CA GLY A 253 -23.85 15.54 12.79
C GLY A 253 -22.40 15.16 13.10
N ASN A 254 -22.14 14.40 14.17
CA ASN A 254 -20.82 13.90 14.55
C ASN A 254 -20.87 12.42 15.02
N GLY A 255 -21.76 11.63 14.43
CA GLY A 255 -21.92 10.21 14.71
C GLY A 255 -21.47 9.34 13.55
N MET A 256 -21.08 8.10 13.86
CA MET A 256 -20.79 7.08 12.84
C MET A 256 -21.84 5.98 12.92
N GLU A 257 -22.86 6.12 12.07
CA GLU A 257 -23.98 5.18 11.93
C GLU A 257 -23.70 4.15 10.84
N GLY A 258 -24.17 2.92 11.05
CA GLY A 258 -23.92 1.83 10.11
C GLY A 258 -24.25 0.48 10.72
N LYS A 259 -23.91 -0.57 9.97
CA LYS A 259 -24.09 -1.97 10.37
C LYS A 259 -22.85 -2.77 10.02
N PHE A 260 -22.54 -3.77 10.85
CA PHE A 260 -21.53 -4.77 10.53
C PHE A 260 -22.02 -5.67 9.41
N ASN A 261 -21.20 -5.91 8.39
CA ASN A 261 -21.49 -6.80 7.26
C ASN A 261 -20.22 -7.54 6.80
N TYR A 262 -19.58 -8.27 7.73
CA TYR A 262 -18.28 -8.90 7.48
C TYR A 262 -18.35 -10.00 6.42
N THR A 263 -19.49 -10.69 6.26
CA THR A 263 -19.65 -11.68 5.17
C THR A 263 -19.56 -11.04 3.79
N GLU A 264 -20.18 -9.86 3.63
CA GLU A 264 -20.10 -9.13 2.36
C GLU A 264 -18.70 -8.52 2.15
N LEU A 265 -18.05 -8.03 3.21
CA LEU A 265 -16.67 -7.55 3.12
C LEU A 265 -15.71 -8.64 2.66
N GLU A 266 -15.84 -9.87 3.17
CA GLU A 266 -15.01 -11.00 2.73
C GLU A 266 -15.19 -11.29 1.24
N LYS A 267 -16.45 -11.29 0.77
CA LYS A 267 -16.76 -11.51 -0.65
C LYS A 267 -16.13 -10.42 -1.51
N ARG A 268 -16.26 -9.15 -1.13
CA ARG A 268 -15.70 -8.02 -1.87
C ARG A 268 -14.17 -8.03 -1.90
N LEU A 269 -13.51 -8.37 -0.79
CA LEU A 269 -12.06 -8.58 -0.75
C LEU A 269 -11.60 -9.65 -1.75
N LYS A 270 -12.32 -10.79 -1.84
CA LYS A 270 -12.02 -11.85 -2.80
C LYS A 270 -12.22 -11.40 -4.26
N VAL A 271 -13.27 -10.61 -4.53
CA VAL A 271 -13.50 -10.04 -5.87
C VAL A 271 -12.37 -9.09 -6.27
N ILE A 272 -11.94 -8.21 -5.36
CA ILE A 272 -10.79 -7.31 -5.59
C ILE A 272 -9.52 -8.10 -5.87
N LYS A 273 -9.25 -9.15 -5.07
CA LYS A 273 -8.07 -10.01 -5.28
C LYS A 273 -8.09 -10.67 -6.67
N ALA A 274 -9.23 -11.25 -7.05
CA ALA A 274 -9.39 -11.86 -8.36
C ALA A 274 -9.23 -10.85 -9.50
N ALA A 275 -9.74 -9.62 -9.34
CA ALA A 275 -9.58 -8.55 -10.33
C ALA A 275 -8.12 -8.11 -10.50
N LEU A 276 -7.35 -8.02 -9.41
CA LEU A 276 -5.91 -7.70 -9.47
C LEU A 276 -5.08 -8.83 -10.09
N ASP A 277 -5.47 -10.09 -9.83
CA ASP A 277 -4.85 -11.25 -10.47
C ASP A 277 -5.12 -11.23 -11.99
N ALA A 278 -6.38 -11.00 -12.39
CA ALA A 278 -6.78 -10.88 -13.79
C ALA A 278 -6.12 -9.67 -14.49
N GLU A 279 -5.99 -8.52 -13.83
CA GLU A 279 -5.25 -7.35 -14.33
C GLU A 279 -3.79 -7.74 -14.64
N THR A 280 -3.13 -8.45 -13.73
CA THR A 280 -1.74 -8.88 -13.90
C THR A 280 -1.58 -9.89 -15.04
N GLU A 281 -2.54 -10.80 -15.19
CA GLU A 281 -2.57 -11.76 -16.30
C GLU A 281 -2.81 -11.06 -17.66
N GLY A 282 -3.67 -10.04 -17.68
CA GLY A 282 -3.95 -9.22 -18.85
C GLY A 282 -2.73 -8.48 -19.42
N TRP A 283 -1.80 -8.09 -18.55
CA TRP A 283 -0.56 -7.41 -18.96
C TRP A 283 0.31 -8.22 -19.93
N ALA A 284 0.26 -9.57 -19.86
CA ALA A 284 0.97 -10.39 -20.82
C ALA A 284 0.43 -10.18 -22.25
N ALA A 285 -0.90 -10.16 -22.41
CA ALA A 285 -1.56 -9.94 -23.69
C ALA A 285 -1.38 -8.50 -24.19
N GLU A 286 -1.52 -7.51 -23.31
CA GLU A 286 -1.24 -6.10 -23.61
C GLU A 286 0.23 -5.91 -24.02
N GLY A 287 1.16 -6.58 -23.35
CA GLY A 287 2.58 -6.54 -23.63
C GLY A 287 2.95 -7.06 -25.02
N LEU A 288 2.28 -8.11 -25.50
CA LEU A 288 2.46 -8.60 -26.87
C LEU A 288 1.98 -7.57 -27.92
N GLN A 289 0.88 -6.87 -27.64
CA GLN A 289 0.41 -5.78 -28.51
C GLN A 289 1.39 -4.60 -28.49
N ALA A 290 1.85 -4.20 -27.30
CA ALA A 290 2.82 -3.14 -27.10
C ALA A 290 4.18 -3.44 -27.76
N LYS A 291 4.58 -4.72 -27.79
CA LYS A 291 5.76 -5.21 -28.54
C LYS A 291 5.53 -5.11 -30.05
N ALA A 292 4.40 -5.56 -30.55
CA ALA A 292 4.08 -5.50 -31.98
C ALA A 292 4.00 -4.05 -32.51
N GLN A 293 3.63 -3.11 -31.64
CA GLN A 293 3.58 -1.67 -31.93
C GLN A 293 4.91 -0.95 -31.66
N GLU A 294 5.96 -1.66 -31.22
CA GLU A 294 7.27 -1.09 -30.87
C GLU A 294 7.18 0.10 -29.90
N THR A 295 6.27 0.01 -28.93
CA THR A 295 6.12 1.07 -27.91
C THR A 295 7.42 1.30 -27.15
N THR A 296 7.60 2.53 -26.64
CA THR A 296 8.82 2.89 -25.88
C THR A 296 9.04 1.99 -24.68
N VAL A 297 7.97 1.59 -23.97
CA VAL A 297 8.04 0.66 -22.83
C VAL A 297 8.52 -0.72 -23.27
N ALA A 298 7.96 -1.28 -24.35
CA ALA A 298 8.36 -2.59 -24.87
C ALA A 298 9.85 -2.62 -25.27
N VAL A 299 10.31 -1.60 -25.99
CA VAL A 299 11.72 -1.47 -26.40
C VAL A 299 12.64 -1.31 -25.19
N ASN A 300 12.23 -0.52 -24.18
CA ASN A 300 13.01 -0.33 -22.96
C ASN A 300 13.12 -1.63 -22.16
N LEU A 301 12.01 -2.34 -21.92
CA LEU A 301 12.01 -3.61 -21.20
C LEU A 301 12.86 -4.67 -21.91
N GLN A 302 12.77 -4.77 -23.25
CA GLN A 302 13.61 -5.67 -24.05
C GLN A 302 15.11 -5.36 -23.85
N ARG A 303 15.49 -4.08 -23.92
CA ARG A 303 16.87 -3.65 -23.68
C ARG A 303 17.33 -3.94 -22.25
N GLN A 304 16.48 -3.69 -21.26
CA GLN A 304 16.79 -3.97 -19.86
C GLN A 304 16.98 -5.48 -19.63
N PHE A 305 16.18 -6.33 -20.26
CA PHE A 305 16.34 -7.78 -20.22
C PHE A 305 17.74 -8.20 -20.68
N GLU A 306 18.18 -7.73 -21.84
CA GLU A 306 19.50 -8.05 -22.38
C GLU A 306 20.63 -7.61 -21.44
N GLN A 307 20.51 -6.42 -20.85
CA GLN A 307 21.48 -5.89 -19.88
C GLN A 307 21.52 -6.70 -18.58
N VAL A 308 20.35 -7.10 -18.08
CA VAL A 308 20.22 -7.89 -16.85
C VAL A 308 20.79 -9.29 -17.05
N VAL A 309 20.44 -9.97 -18.15
CA VAL A 309 20.95 -11.31 -18.46
C VAL A 309 22.48 -11.31 -18.50
N GLU A 310 23.09 -10.34 -19.17
CA GLU A 310 24.54 -10.19 -19.22
C GLU A 310 25.16 -9.89 -17.84
N HIS A 311 24.48 -9.08 -17.03
CA HIS A 311 24.94 -8.76 -15.68
C HIS A 311 24.99 -10.00 -14.76
N PHE A 312 23.92 -10.79 -14.74
CA PHE A 312 23.83 -11.97 -13.88
C PHE A 312 24.75 -13.11 -14.34
N LYS A 313 24.97 -13.28 -15.65
CA LYS A 313 25.97 -14.22 -16.19
C LYS A 313 27.38 -13.95 -15.67
N ARG A 314 27.77 -12.68 -15.52
CA ARG A 314 29.12 -12.29 -15.06
C ARG A 314 29.34 -12.51 -13.57
N ARG A 315 28.28 -12.55 -12.76
CA ARG A 315 28.39 -12.68 -11.30
C ARG A 315 28.53 -14.11 -10.79
N ASP A 316 28.55 -15.11 -11.68
CA ASP A 316 28.56 -16.55 -11.34
C ASP A 316 27.42 -16.92 -10.36
N LEU A 317 26.35 -16.14 -10.39
CA LEU A 317 25.13 -16.38 -9.65
C LEU A 317 24.33 -17.35 -10.52
N ALA A 318 24.09 -18.57 -10.02
CA ALA A 318 23.22 -19.55 -10.67
C ALA A 318 21.80 -18.98 -10.67
N HIS A 319 21.45 -18.17 -11.67
CA HIS A 319 20.12 -17.64 -11.90
C HIS A 319 19.86 -17.77 -13.40
N SER A 320 18.74 -18.37 -13.80
CA SER A 320 18.28 -18.30 -15.20
C SER A 320 17.27 -17.17 -15.33
N ILE A 321 17.39 -16.36 -16.37
CA ILE A 321 16.47 -15.25 -16.65
C ILE A 321 16.07 -15.38 -18.12
N GLU A 322 14.77 -15.56 -18.35
CA GLU A 322 14.18 -15.83 -19.66
C GLU A 322 12.92 -14.98 -19.85
N LEU A 323 12.52 -14.77 -21.11
CA LEU A 323 11.23 -14.16 -21.44
C LEU A 323 10.23 -15.26 -21.76
N GLU A 324 9.02 -15.17 -21.20
CA GLU A 324 7.95 -16.10 -21.59
C GLU A 324 7.54 -15.82 -23.04
N ASP A 325 7.70 -16.81 -23.92
CA ASP A 325 7.39 -16.72 -25.35
C ASP A 325 8.00 -15.48 -26.06
N GLY A 326 9.15 -15.00 -25.54
CA GLY A 326 9.82 -13.80 -26.04
C GLY A 326 9.08 -12.50 -25.73
N ASN A 327 8.12 -12.49 -24.80
CA ASN A 327 7.39 -11.30 -24.37
C ASN A 327 8.22 -10.47 -23.36
N PRO A 328 8.65 -9.23 -23.69
CA PRO A 328 9.46 -8.41 -22.79
C PRO A 328 8.70 -7.96 -21.53
N PHE A 329 7.38 -8.17 -21.46
CA PHE A 329 6.55 -7.84 -20.30
C PHE A 329 6.38 -9.02 -19.33
N VAL A 330 6.91 -10.20 -19.64
CA VAL A 330 6.82 -11.37 -18.77
C VAL A 330 8.19 -12.03 -18.65
N TRP A 331 8.82 -11.85 -17.48
CA TRP A 331 10.14 -12.39 -17.19
C TRP A 331 10.01 -13.60 -16.27
N LEU A 332 10.68 -14.68 -16.63
CA LEU A 332 10.78 -15.90 -15.84
C LEU A 332 12.19 -15.95 -15.25
N VAL A 333 12.26 -15.89 -13.92
CA VAL A 333 13.51 -15.95 -13.17
C VAL A 333 13.55 -17.24 -12.38
N THR A 334 14.55 -18.06 -12.61
CA THR A 334 14.84 -19.23 -11.78
C THR A 334 15.97 -18.87 -10.83
N TYR A 335 15.64 -18.73 -9.56
CA TYR A 335 16.59 -18.50 -8.49
C TYR A 335 17.07 -19.84 -7.92
N PHE A 336 18.38 -20.03 -7.88
CA PHE A 336 19.00 -21.20 -7.27
C PHE A 336 19.51 -20.79 -5.89
N GLY A 337 19.01 -21.46 -4.86
CA GLY A 337 19.33 -21.11 -3.48
C GLY A 337 20.81 -21.24 -3.18
N LYS A 338 21.37 -20.22 -2.51
CA LYS A 338 22.81 -20.15 -2.21
C LYS A 338 23.29 -21.32 -1.34
N PRO A 339 24.47 -21.90 -1.64
CA PRO A 339 25.09 -22.91 -0.80
C PRO A 339 25.26 -22.43 0.65
N MET A 340 25.17 -23.35 1.60
CA MET A 340 25.35 -23.08 3.04
C MET A 340 24.30 -22.12 3.64
N THR A 341 23.18 -21.89 2.97
CA THR A 341 22.03 -21.15 3.49
C THR A 341 20.85 -22.08 3.77
N ASN A 342 19.77 -21.56 4.37
CA ASN A 342 18.52 -22.34 4.49
C ASN A 342 17.82 -22.60 3.15
N LEU A 343 18.29 -21.98 2.06
CA LEU A 343 17.76 -22.12 0.71
C LEU A 343 18.59 -23.08 -0.15
N ASP A 344 19.70 -23.61 0.39
CA ASP A 344 20.63 -24.47 -0.33
C ASP A 344 19.94 -25.62 -1.07
N GLY A 345 20.24 -25.76 -2.36
CA GLY A 345 19.64 -26.74 -3.26
C GLY A 345 18.25 -26.39 -3.79
N GLY A 346 17.62 -25.31 -3.32
CA GLY A 346 16.30 -24.88 -3.78
C GLY A 346 16.28 -24.31 -5.19
N LEU A 347 15.18 -24.55 -5.90
CA LEU A 347 14.91 -24.04 -7.24
C LEU A 347 13.59 -23.27 -7.21
N PHE A 348 13.65 -21.95 -7.30
CA PHE A 348 12.45 -21.11 -7.18
C PHE A 348 12.20 -20.39 -8.50
N ARG A 349 11.08 -20.72 -9.14
CA ARG A 349 10.60 -19.99 -10.31
C ARG A 349 9.79 -18.78 -9.87
N ILE A 350 10.20 -17.62 -10.34
CA ILE A 350 9.60 -16.32 -10.06
C ILE A 350 9.18 -15.72 -11.40
N ARG A 351 7.89 -15.45 -11.53
CA ARG A 351 7.31 -14.75 -12.68
C ARG A 351 7.19 -13.27 -12.36
N LEU A 352 7.77 -12.40 -13.18
CA LEU A 352 7.60 -10.95 -13.12
C LEU A 352 6.77 -10.47 -14.31
N CYS A 353 5.62 -9.88 -14.04
CA CYS A 353 4.77 -9.24 -15.04
C CYS A 353 4.90 -7.72 -14.96
N PHE A 354 5.01 -7.07 -16.13
CA PHE A 354 5.12 -5.62 -16.27
C PHE A 354 3.87 -5.07 -16.97
N SER A 355 3.38 -3.92 -16.50
CA SER A 355 2.31 -3.19 -17.16
C SER A 355 2.83 -2.48 -18.42
N ALA A 356 1.95 -2.25 -19.39
CA ALA A 356 2.19 -1.32 -20.49
C ALA A 356 2.42 0.13 -20.00
N ARG A 357 2.01 0.43 -18.76
CA ARG A 357 2.23 1.70 -18.05
C ARG A 357 3.41 1.65 -17.07
N PHE A 358 4.43 0.84 -17.32
CA PHE A 358 5.66 0.84 -16.51
C PHE A 358 6.54 2.06 -16.88
N PRO A 359 7.04 2.86 -15.92
CA PRO A 359 7.16 2.58 -14.47
C PRO A 359 6.06 3.14 -13.56
N GLU A 360 5.01 3.79 -14.09
CA GLU A 360 3.89 4.29 -13.28
C GLU A 360 3.21 3.16 -12.50
N GLU A 361 3.04 2.01 -13.15
CA GLU A 361 2.66 0.75 -12.53
C GLU A 361 3.89 -0.15 -12.34
N GLN A 362 4.19 -0.48 -11.09
CA GLN A 362 5.35 -1.27 -10.73
C GLN A 362 5.11 -2.77 -11.01
N PRO A 363 6.18 -3.56 -11.27
CA PRO A 363 6.01 -4.97 -11.63
C PRO A 363 5.33 -5.79 -10.53
N ARG A 364 4.56 -6.79 -10.97
CA ARG A 364 3.97 -7.81 -10.11
C ARG A 364 4.82 -9.07 -10.21
N ALA A 365 5.46 -9.43 -9.11
CA ALA A 365 6.21 -10.67 -8.99
C ALA A 365 5.34 -11.74 -8.33
N ARG A 366 5.49 -13.00 -8.75
CA ARG A 366 4.86 -14.16 -8.14
C ARG A 366 5.83 -15.33 -8.13
N PHE A 367 6.01 -15.94 -6.98
CA PHE A 367 6.68 -17.22 -6.85
C PHE A 367 5.72 -18.31 -7.35
N GLU A 368 6.03 -18.91 -8.49
CA GLU A 368 5.28 -20.05 -9.03
C GLU A 368 5.61 -21.32 -8.23
N THR A 369 6.86 -21.44 -7.78
CA THR A 369 7.27 -22.48 -6.84
C THR A 369 6.90 -22.09 -5.41
N LYS A 370 6.22 -22.99 -4.69
CA LYS A 370 5.78 -22.71 -3.32
C LYS A 370 6.97 -22.62 -2.36
N ILE A 371 6.95 -21.62 -1.49
CA ILE A 371 7.97 -21.44 -0.46
C ILE A 371 7.34 -20.96 0.86
N PHE A 372 7.76 -21.56 1.98
CA PHE A 372 7.36 -21.10 3.31
C PHE A 372 8.33 -20.04 3.81
N HIS A 373 8.01 -18.76 3.59
CA HIS A 373 8.90 -17.64 3.89
C HIS A 373 8.15 -16.44 4.48
N HIS A 374 8.76 -15.70 5.41
CA HIS A 374 8.09 -14.57 6.08
C HIS A 374 7.82 -13.36 5.15
N ARG A 375 8.55 -13.27 4.04
CA ARG A 375 8.42 -12.22 3.00
C ARG A 375 7.63 -12.67 1.77
N ILE A 376 7.13 -13.91 1.74
CA ILE A 376 6.38 -14.44 0.60
C ILE A 376 4.99 -14.85 1.10
N ALA A 377 3.96 -14.21 0.57
CA ALA A 377 2.57 -14.53 0.88
C ALA A 377 2.21 -15.96 0.46
N ALA A 378 1.09 -16.47 0.97
CA ALA A 378 0.66 -17.85 0.68
C ALA A 378 0.40 -18.11 -0.82
N ASP A 379 0.06 -17.06 -1.59
CA ASP A 379 -0.15 -17.11 -3.04
C ASP A 379 1.13 -16.87 -3.88
N GLY A 380 2.29 -16.76 -3.21
CA GLY A 380 3.58 -16.51 -3.86
C GLY A 380 3.91 -15.03 -4.06
N THR A 381 3.06 -14.08 -3.65
CA THR A 381 3.36 -12.65 -3.77
C THR A 381 4.53 -12.26 -2.85
N PRO A 382 5.64 -11.71 -3.36
CA PRO A 382 6.75 -11.28 -2.54
C PRO A 382 6.57 -9.85 -1.98
N CYS A 383 7.03 -9.68 -0.76
CA CYS A 383 7.23 -8.42 -0.07
C CYS A 383 8.68 -7.99 -0.26
N TYR A 384 8.93 -7.03 -1.14
CA TYR A 384 10.28 -6.54 -1.46
C TYR A 384 10.31 -5.02 -1.66
N PHE A 385 11.50 -4.42 -1.61
CA PHE A 385 11.69 -2.98 -1.66
C PHE A 385 12.68 -2.57 -2.75
N ALA A 386 12.17 -2.17 -3.91
CA ALA A 386 13.00 -1.51 -4.92
C ALA A 386 13.34 -0.06 -4.46
N PRO A 387 14.57 0.42 -4.68
CA PRO A 387 14.95 1.80 -4.36
C PRO A 387 14.02 2.82 -5.03
N GLN A 388 13.48 3.78 -4.26
CA GLN A 388 12.49 4.73 -4.78
C GLN A 388 12.98 5.55 -5.98
N ASN A 389 14.30 5.82 -6.03
CA ASN A 389 14.96 6.59 -7.07
C ASN A 389 15.39 5.78 -8.30
N ARG A 390 15.08 4.47 -8.36
CA ARG A 390 15.42 3.56 -9.46
C ARG A 390 14.29 2.58 -9.77
N ARG A 391 13.03 3.02 -9.59
CA ARG A 391 11.81 2.21 -9.79
C ARG A 391 11.55 1.81 -11.23
N GLU A 392 12.28 2.41 -12.16
CA GLU A 392 12.28 2.12 -13.59
C GLU A 392 13.35 1.09 -14.01
N ASP A 393 14.31 0.77 -13.11
CA ASP A 393 15.39 -0.19 -13.35
C ASP A 393 14.98 -1.58 -12.86
N VAL A 394 14.61 -2.45 -13.80
CA VAL A 394 14.14 -3.82 -13.55
C VAL A 394 15.17 -4.65 -12.76
N ARG A 395 16.47 -4.39 -12.96
CA ARG A 395 17.53 -5.06 -12.19
C ARG A 395 17.33 -4.86 -10.69
N THR A 396 16.99 -3.64 -10.27
CA THR A 396 16.85 -3.33 -8.84
C THR A 396 15.66 -4.04 -8.21
N HIS A 397 14.61 -4.34 -8.98
CA HIS A 397 13.50 -5.16 -8.53
C HIS A 397 13.95 -6.61 -8.32
N LEU A 398 14.71 -7.19 -9.25
CA LEU A 398 15.23 -8.55 -9.13
C LEU A 398 16.19 -8.70 -7.95
N GLU A 399 17.15 -7.77 -7.83
CA GLU A 399 18.05 -7.72 -6.68
C GLU A 399 17.26 -7.62 -5.37
N ALA A 400 16.27 -6.73 -5.27
CA ALA A 400 15.46 -6.58 -4.07
C ALA A 400 14.59 -7.81 -3.74
N ILE A 401 14.12 -8.57 -4.74
CA ILE A 401 13.39 -9.82 -4.53
C ILE A 401 14.32 -10.90 -3.97
N ILE A 402 15.53 -11.02 -4.52
CA ILE A 402 16.55 -11.96 -4.05
C ILE A 402 17.01 -11.58 -2.64
N ASP A 403 17.31 -10.30 -2.39
CA ASP A 403 17.70 -9.80 -1.07
C ASP A 403 16.60 -10.08 -0.03
N ALA A 404 15.33 -9.88 -0.38
CA ALA A 404 14.21 -10.17 0.52
C ALA A 404 14.06 -11.66 0.86
N LEU A 405 14.62 -12.56 0.03
CA LEU A 405 14.62 -13.99 0.27
C LEU A 405 15.86 -14.45 1.06
N GLU A 406 16.99 -13.77 0.87
CA GLU A 406 18.27 -14.13 1.50
C GLU A 406 18.53 -13.44 2.85
N GLU A 407 17.78 -12.40 3.20
CA GLU A 407 17.97 -11.66 4.44
C GLU A 407 17.65 -12.52 5.69
N GLU A 408 18.69 -13.03 6.35
CA GLU A 408 18.52 -13.94 7.50
C GLU A 408 18.15 -13.24 8.81
N SER A 409 18.50 -11.96 8.95
CA SER A 409 18.32 -11.18 10.19
C SER A 409 17.82 -9.76 9.92
N PRO A 410 16.65 -9.61 9.26
CA PRO A 410 16.03 -8.31 9.04
C PRO A 410 15.68 -7.66 10.39
N PRO A 411 15.53 -6.32 10.47
CA PRO A 411 14.92 -5.67 11.62
C PRO A 411 13.42 -6.05 11.72
N TYR A 412 12.87 -6.03 12.94
CA TYR A 412 11.43 -6.26 13.14
C TYR A 412 10.64 -5.11 12.50
N ASP A 413 9.82 -5.45 11.52
CA ASP A 413 8.92 -4.52 10.87
C ASP A 413 7.57 -5.19 10.58
N PRO A 414 6.50 -4.86 11.32
CA PRO A 414 5.19 -5.46 11.12
C PRO A 414 4.55 -5.05 9.78
N ARG A 415 5.04 -3.99 9.12
CA ARG A 415 4.57 -3.57 7.79
C ARG A 415 5.00 -4.54 6.70
N THR A 416 5.84 -5.52 7.02
CA THR A 416 6.30 -6.59 6.13
C THR A 416 5.55 -7.90 6.32
N LEU A 417 4.54 -7.92 7.18
CA LEU A 417 3.71 -9.08 7.46
C LEU A 417 2.84 -9.39 6.25
N VAL A 418 3.31 -10.32 5.42
CA VAL A 418 2.59 -10.86 4.26
C VAL A 418 2.22 -12.32 4.39
N ASN A 419 2.85 -13.02 5.33
CA ASN A 419 2.54 -14.41 5.68
C ASN A 419 2.43 -14.51 7.21
N PRO A 420 1.21 -14.40 7.78
CA PRO A 420 1.02 -14.32 9.23
C PRO A 420 1.62 -15.51 10.00
N GLU A 421 1.53 -16.73 9.44
CA GLU A 421 2.08 -17.92 10.09
C GLU A 421 3.62 -17.91 10.07
N ALA A 422 4.22 -17.65 8.92
CA ALA A 422 5.67 -17.59 8.79
C ALA A 422 6.26 -16.43 9.60
N PHE A 423 5.62 -15.26 9.57
CA PHE A 423 6.04 -14.07 10.33
C PHE A 423 6.02 -14.33 11.83
N LYS A 424 4.95 -14.96 12.36
CA LYS A 424 4.86 -15.34 13.77
C LYS A 424 5.96 -16.31 14.18
N LEU A 425 6.26 -17.31 13.34
CA LEU A 425 7.32 -18.28 13.66
C LEU A 425 8.72 -17.65 13.61
N PHE A 426 8.96 -16.77 12.64
CA PHE A 426 10.24 -16.10 12.47
C PHE A 426 10.58 -15.15 13.64
N TRP A 427 9.58 -14.38 14.08
CA TRP A 427 9.72 -13.42 15.17
C TRP A 427 9.38 -13.97 16.56
N GLY A 428 9.03 -15.26 16.65
CA GLY A 428 8.67 -15.93 17.90
C GLY A 428 9.87 -16.35 18.75
N SER A 429 9.64 -17.35 19.62
CA SER A 429 10.64 -17.93 20.49
C SER A 429 11.76 -18.66 19.72
N ALA A 430 12.81 -19.09 20.42
CA ALA A 430 13.88 -19.90 19.81
C ALA A 430 13.36 -21.20 19.19
N ASP A 431 12.31 -21.81 19.77
CA ASP A 431 11.70 -23.02 19.23
C ASP A 431 10.80 -22.71 18.02
N ASP A 432 10.12 -21.56 18.01
CA ASP A 432 9.38 -21.07 16.83
C ASP A 432 10.32 -20.85 15.65
N ARG A 433 11.49 -20.24 15.87
CA ARG A 433 12.52 -20.07 14.84
C ARG A 433 13.05 -21.39 14.30
N LYS A 434 13.22 -22.41 15.16
CA LYS A 434 13.57 -23.78 14.71
C LYS A 434 12.46 -24.36 13.83
N MET A 435 11.20 -24.16 14.21
CA MET A 435 10.05 -24.61 13.41
C MET A 435 9.98 -23.88 12.06
N TYR A 436 10.21 -22.57 12.04
CA TYR A 436 10.33 -21.77 10.81
C TYR A 436 11.39 -22.36 9.87
N ASN A 437 12.62 -22.51 10.35
CA ASN A 437 13.73 -23.03 9.54
C ASN A 437 13.47 -24.46 9.05
N ARG A 438 12.82 -25.30 9.86
CA ARG A 438 12.43 -26.65 9.44
C ARG A 438 11.39 -26.64 8.32
N ARG A 439 10.40 -25.74 8.39
CA ARG A 439 9.37 -25.61 7.34
C ARG A 439 9.93 -24.98 6.07
N LEU A 440 10.78 -23.96 6.19
CA LEU A 440 11.50 -23.37 5.06
C LEU A 440 12.31 -24.43 4.31
N ARG A 441 13.17 -25.19 5.00
CA ARG A 441 13.94 -26.29 4.37
C ARG A 441 13.07 -27.37 3.74
N ARG A 442 11.90 -27.66 4.33
CA ARG A 442 10.94 -28.58 3.71
C ARG A 442 10.41 -28.02 2.39
N SER A 443 10.05 -26.74 2.34
CA SER A 443 9.60 -26.11 1.10
C SER A 443 10.73 -26.03 0.05
N VAL A 444 11.98 -25.84 0.48
CA VAL A 444 13.17 -25.89 -0.38
C VAL A 444 13.33 -27.28 -1.00
N GLN A 445 13.19 -28.36 -0.21
CA GLN A 445 13.22 -29.72 -0.75
C GLN A 445 12.08 -29.98 -1.76
N GLN A 446 10.87 -29.52 -1.46
CA GLN A 446 9.71 -29.63 -2.36
C GLN A 446 9.89 -28.84 -3.66
N SER A 447 10.58 -27.70 -3.61
CA SER A 447 10.85 -26.88 -4.79
C SER A 447 11.61 -27.64 -5.88
N MET A 448 12.44 -28.61 -5.50
CA MET A 448 13.18 -29.47 -6.43
C MET A 448 12.31 -30.56 -7.06
N GLU A 449 11.23 -30.98 -6.39
CA GLU A 449 10.31 -32.02 -6.86
C GLU A 449 9.24 -31.44 -7.79
N GLU A 450 8.89 -30.16 -7.61
CA GLU A 450 7.85 -29.46 -8.37
C GLU A 450 8.37 -28.77 -9.66
N PHE A 451 9.69 -28.55 -9.77
CA PHE A 451 10.33 -27.94 -10.95
C PHE A 451 10.62 -28.98 -12.05
#